data_AF-A0A1Z9SPR2-F1
#
_entry.id   AF-A0A1Z9SPR2-F1
#
_cell.length_a   1.000
_cell.length_b   1.000
_cell.length_c   1.000
_cell.angle_alpha   90.00
_cell.angle_beta   90.00
_cell.angle_gamma   90.00
#
_symmetry.space_group_name_H-M   'P 1'
#
loop_
_entity.id
_entity.type
_entity.pdbx_description
1 polymer ?
#
loop_
_entity_poly.entity_id
_entity_poly.type
_entity_poly.pdbx_seq_one_letter_code
_entity_poly.pdbx_strand_id
1 'polypeptide(L)'
;MINNMKILIMILLLFSIGTSNSPVYDIKYHYDNKNIKSIIYYNIRNNKIELGRVELYWINGQKYSETYHVSGLKYKEMLWYENGQKGMECKEVDARGVNCKYWSRDGNSAKEEELSDSEENELFLEYRNRYF
;
A
#
# COMPACT_ATOMS: atom_id res chain seq x y z
N MET A 1 -29.92 23.12 -20.32
CA MET A 1 -29.45 22.39 -21.53
C MET A 1 -28.07 21.83 -21.26
N ILE A 2 -27.95 20.53 -20.99
CA ILE A 2 -26.66 19.85 -20.90
C ILE A 2 -26.17 19.66 -22.34
N ASN A 3 -25.00 20.21 -22.66
CA ASN A 3 -24.47 20.21 -24.03
C ASN A 3 -24.11 18.76 -24.44
N ASN A 4 -24.52 18.32 -25.63
CA ASN A 4 -24.39 16.92 -26.09
C ASN A 4 -22.94 16.38 -26.02
N MET A 5 -21.93 17.25 -26.14
CA MET A 5 -20.52 16.89 -25.93
C MET A 5 -20.18 16.45 -24.50
N LYS A 6 -20.83 17.03 -23.48
CA LYS A 6 -20.60 16.64 -22.07
C LYS A 6 -21.21 15.27 -21.76
N ILE A 7 -22.33 14.93 -22.40
CA ILE A 7 -22.97 13.62 -22.27
C ILE A 7 -22.09 12.53 -22.90
N LEU A 8 -21.49 12.81 -24.07
CA LEU A 8 -20.60 11.86 -24.74
C LEU A 8 -19.33 11.55 -23.92
N ILE A 9 -18.72 12.57 -23.30
CA ILE A 9 -17.56 12.40 -22.41
C ILE A 9 -17.93 11.62 -21.14
N MET A 10 -19.12 11.87 -20.58
CA MET A 10 -19.60 11.15 -19.39
C MET A 10 -19.86 9.66 -19.67
N ILE A 11 -20.36 9.31 -20.86
CA ILE A 11 -20.56 7.93 -21.29
C ILE A 11 -19.22 7.20 -21.52
N LEU A 12 -18.22 7.87 -22.09
CA LEU A 12 -16.86 7.33 -22.26
C LEU A 12 -16.16 7.05 -20.92
N LEU A 13 -16.40 7.86 -19.88
CA LEU A 13 -15.86 7.62 -18.52
C LEU A 13 -16.49 6.38 -17.85
N LEU A 14 -17.79 6.13 -18.10
CA LEU A 14 -18.51 4.98 -17.53
C LEU A 14 -18.10 3.64 -18.16
N PHE A 15 -17.57 3.63 -19.38
CA PHE A 15 -17.05 2.42 -20.05
C PHE A 15 -15.67 1.96 -19.56
N SER A 16 -15.02 2.71 -18.65
CA SER A 16 -13.76 2.29 -18.03
C SER A 16 -13.93 1.27 -16.88
N ILE A 17 -15.17 0.95 -16.48
CA ILE A 17 -15.47 -0.05 -15.45
C ILE A 17 -15.58 -1.44 -16.12
N GLY A 18 -14.53 -1.82 -16.85
CA GLY A 18 -14.43 -3.08 -17.57
C GLY A 18 -13.44 -4.02 -16.89
N THR A 19 -13.98 -5.01 -16.18
CA THR A 19 -13.28 -6.17 -15.59
C THR A 19 -12.29 -5.86 -14.45
N SER A 20 -12.78 -5.80 -13.21
CA SER A 20 -11.90 -6.13 -12.07
C SER A 20 -12.42 -7.41 -11.46
N ASN A 21 -11.63 -8.49 -11.56
CA ASN A 21 -11.74 -9.66 -10.69
C ASN A 21 -12.17 -9.18 -9.30
N SER A 22 -13.35 -9.57 -8.80
CA SER A 22 -13.77 -9.16 -7.46
C SER A 22 -12.70 -9.60 -6.49
N PRO A 23 -11.91 -8.69 -5.90
CA PRO A 23 -10.79 -9.08 -5.07
C PRO A 23 -11.37 -9.82 -3.87
N VAL A 24 -10.85 -11.01 -3.57
CA VAL A 24 -11.13 -11.68 -2.30
C VAL A 24 -10.35 -10.92 -1.25
N TYR A 25 -10.98 -10.63 -0.12
CA TYR A 25 -10.31 -9.95 0.97
C TYR A 25 -10.73 -10.49 2.34
N ASP A 26 -9.84 -10.37 3.30
CA ASP A 26 -10.08 -10.62 4.72
C ASP A 26 -9.95 -9.29 5.50
N ILE A 27 -10.89 -9.02 6.40
CA ILE A 27 -10.89 -7.83 7.26
C ILE A 27 -10.80 -8.28 8.71
N LYS A 28 -9.82 -7.74 9.43
CA LYS A 28 -9.72 -7.88 10.88
C LYS A 28 -9.93 -6.54 11.53
N TYR A 29 -10.55 -6.55 12.70
CA TYR A 29 -10.79 -5.38 13.52
C TYR A 29 -9.83 -5.36 14.72
N HIS A 30 -9.69 -4.18 15.31
CA HIS A 30 -9.11 -4.04 16.64
C HIS A 30 -10.06 -4.61 17.70
N TYR A 31 -9.61 -4.61 18.95
CA TYR A 31 -10.37 -5.17 20.08
C TYR A 31 -11.74 -4.51 20.30
N ASP A 32 -11.95 -3.31 19.77
CA ASP A 32 -13.23 -2.59 19.84
C ASP A 32 -14.26 -3.03 18.79
N ASN A 33 -13.88 -3.90 17.85
CA ASN A 33 -14.69 -4.34 16.70
C ASN A 33 -15.29 -3.20 15.85
N LYS A 34 -14.74 -1.99 15.96
CA LYS A 34 -15.19 -0.80 15.21
C LYS A 34 -14.12 -0.35 14.24
N ASN A 35 -12.88 -0.31 14.72
CA ASN A 35 -11.76 0.16 13.93
C ASN A 35 -11.12 -1.01 13.21
N ILE A 36 -10.95 -0.87 11.90
CA ILE A 36 -10.26 -1.85 11.07
C ILE A 36 -8.80 -1.91 11.54
N LYS A 37 -8.28 -3.14 11.69
CA LYS A 37 -6.89 -3.42 12.01
C LYS A 37 -6.10 -3.79 10.76
N SER A 38 -6.67 -4.62 9.90
CA SER A 38 -6.03 -5.02 8.66
C SER A 38 -7.04 -5.36 7.59
N ILE A 39 -6.68 -5.09 6.34
CA ILE A 39 -7.35 -5.64 5.16
C ILE A 39 -6.32 -6.38 4.33
N ILE A 40 -6.57 -7.65 4.05
CA ILE A 40 -5.70 -8.50 3.23
C ILE A 40 -6.43 -8.75 1.91
N TYR A 41 -5.81 -8.41 0.80
CA TYR A 41 -6.34 -8.59 -0.54
C TYR A 41 -5.64 -9.73 -1.26
N TYR A 42 -6.42 -10.58 -1.90
CA TYR A 42 -5.94 -11.72 -2.66
C TYR A 42 -6.26 -11.58 -4.15
N ASN A 43 -5.31 -12.00 -4.96
CA ASN A 43 -5.45 -12.13 -6.40
C ASN A 43 -5.85 -13.58 -6.73
N ILE A 44 -6.81 -13.75 -7.64
CA ILE A 44 -7.16 -15.05 -8.20
C ILE A 44 -6.62 -15.11 -9.62
N ARG A 45 -5.71 -16.05 -9.89
CA ARG A 45 -5.16 -16.31 -11.23
C ARG A 45 -5.00 -17.81 -11.41
N ASN A 46 -5.41 -18.35 -12.56
CA ASN A 46 -5.27 -19.77 -12.90
C ASN A 46 -5.77 -20.71 -11.79
N ASN A 47 -6.95 -20.41 -11.20
CA ASN A 47 -7.52 -21.14 -10.06
C ASN A 47 -6.64 -21.19 -8.80
N LYS A 48 -5.66 -20.30 -8.67
CA LYS A 48 -4.82 -20.13 -7.48
C LYS A 48 -5.13 -18.79 -6.82
N ILE A 49 -5.21 -18.81 -5.49
CA ILE A 49 -5.32 -17.61 -4.64
C ILE A 49 -3.92 -17.23 -4.18
N GLU A 50 -3.53 -15.99 -4.41
CA GLU A 50 -2.23 -15.45 -4.02
C GLU A 50 -2.40 -14.15 -3.25
N LEU A 51 -1.54 -13.90 -2.27
CA LEU A 51 -1.49 -12.62 -1.59
C LEU A 51 -1.13 -11.52 -2.60
N GLY A 52 -1.95 -10.47 -2.65
CA GLY A 52 -1.72 -9.33 -3.55
C GLY A 52 -1.34 -8.06 -2.80
N ARG A 53 -2.06 -7.75 -1.72
CA ARG A 53 -1.83 -6.53 -0.94
C ARG A 53 -2.24 -6.71 0.52
N VAL A 54 -1.50 -6.09 1.43
CA VAL A 54 -1.89 -5.99 2.84
C VAL A 54 -1.94 -4.53 3.23
N GLU A 55 -3.01 -4.11 3.89
CA GLU A 55 -3.18 -2.80 4.51
C GLU A 55 -3.29 -2.98 6.02
N LEU A 56 -2.54 -2.18 6.79
CA LEU A 56 -2.59 -2.16 8.25
C LEU A 56 -2.95 -0.77 8.75
N TYR A 57 -3.74 -0.72 9.82
CA TYR A 57 -4.36 0.50 10.32
C TYR A 57 -4.13 0.68 11.82
N TRP A 58 -3.84 1.92 12.21
CA TRP A 58 -3.82 2.39 13.58
C TRP A 58 -5.22 2.24 14.17
N ILE A 59 -5.31 2.23 15.50
CA ILE A 59 -6.61 2.15 16.17
C ILE A 59 -7.51 3.36 15.87
N ASN A 60 -6.92 4.50 15.51
CA ASN A 60 -7.65 5.69 15.09
C ASN A 60 -8.19 5.60 13.64
N GLY A 61 -7.99 4.46 12.95
CA GLY A 61 -8.47 4.22 11.58
C GLY A 61 -7.53 4.73 10.48
N GLN A 62 -6.43 5.41 10.83
CA GLN A 62 -5.42 5.84 9.86
C GLN A 62 -4.57 4.65 9.41
N LYS A 63 -4.33 4.54 8.10
CA LYS A 63 -3.40 3.53 7.54
C LYS A 63 -1.97 3.82 8.02
N TYR A 64 -1.23 2.79 8.41
CA TYR A 64 0.18 2.90 8.81
C TYR A 64 1.13 2.05 7.98
N SER A 65 0.63 1.03 7.28
CA SER A 65 1.42 0.21 6.38
C SER A 65 0.58 -0.28 5.21
N GLU A 66 1.23 -0.38 4.05
CA GLU A 66 0.68 -0.99 2.83
C GLU A 66 1.80 -1.74 2.12
N THR A 67 1.59 -3.03 1.88
CA THR A 67 2.56 -3.88 1.17
C THR A 67 1.93 -4.52 -0.04
N TYR A 68 2.71 -4.71 -1.10
CA TYR A 68 2.27 -5.35 -2.35
C TYR A 68 3.13 -6.57 -2.64
N HIS A 69 2.46 -7.62 -3.12
CA HIS A 69 3.03 -8.95 -3.27
C HIS A 69 2.74 -9.52 -4.67
N VAL A 70 3.75 -10.17 -5.26
CA VAL A 70 3.63 -10.93 -6.52
C VAL A 70 4.37 -12.25 -6.33
N SER A 71 3.76 -13.37 -6.71
CA SER A 71 4.35 -14.71 -6.57
C SER A 71 4.80 -15.04 -5.14
N GLY A 72 4.16 -14.42 -4.14
CA GLY A 72 4.49 -14.60 -2.71
C GLY A 72 5.63 -13.72 -2.19
N LEU A 73 6.22 -12.85 -3.01
CA LEU A 73 7.30 -11.94 -2.63
C LEU A 73 6.79 -10.50 -2.54
N LYS A 74 7.24 -9.77 -1.50
CA LYS A 74 6.97 -8.34 -1.30
C LYS A 74 7.86 -7.52 -2.25
N TYR A 75 7.27 -6.69 -3.10
CA TYR A 75 8.04 -5.83 -4.04
C TYR A 75 7.87 -4.32 -3.77
N LYS A 76 6.92 -3.95 -2.90
CA LYS A 76 6.66 -2.57 -2.51
C LYS A 76 6.11 -2.49 -1.10
N GLU A 77 6.59 -1.51 -0.35
CA GLU A 77 6.07 -1.16 0.97
C GLU A 77 5.96 0.36 1.14
N MET A 78 4.93 0.80 1.85
CA MET A 78 4.77 2.18 2.29
C MET A 78 4.39 2.19 3.77
N LEU A 79 4.95 3.15 4.51
CA LEU A 79 4.61 3.40 5.91
C LEU A 79 4.13 4.84 6.11
N TRP A 80 3.20 5.02 7.04
CA TRP A 80 2.65 6.32 7.40
C TRP A 80 2.68 6.52 8.91
N TYR A 81 3.04 7.74 9.30
CA TYR A 81 2.86 8.25 10.66
C TYR A 81 1.39 8.28 11.05
N GLU A 82 1.16 8.27 12.36
CA GLU A 82 -0.20 8.33 12.94
C GLU A 82 -0.99 9.56 12.48
N ASN A 83 -0.30 10.66 12.14
CA ASN A 83 -0.90 11.87 11.57
C ASN A 83 -1.24 11.76 10.07
N GLY A 84 -1.03 10.60 9.45
CA GLY A 84 -1.28 10.35 8.03
C GLY A 84 -0.17 10.80 7.08
N GLN A 85 0.91 11.42 7.59
CA GLN A 85 2.07 11.76 6.78
C GLN A 85 2.80 10.48 6.35
N LYS A 86 3.13 10.35 5.06
CA LYS A 86 3.98 9.24 4.60
C LYS A 86 5.36 9.38 5.26
N GLY A 87 5.86 8.30 5.85
CA GLY A 87 7.19 8.22 6.47
C GLY A 87 8.18 7.42 5.65
N MET A 88 7.71 6.44 4.88
CA MET A 88 8.57 5.57 4.07
C MET A 88 7.87 5.06 2.82
N GLU A 89 8.62 4.85 1.76
CA GLU A 89 8.23 4.10 0.56
C GLU A 89 9.46 3.37 0.03
N CYS A 90 9.42 2.04 0.03
CA CYS A 90 10.45 1.18 -0.52
C CYS A 90 9.90 0.43 -1.74
N LYS A 91 10.71 0.30 -2.79
CA LYS A 91 10.38 -0.44 -4.02
C LYS A 91 11.57 -1.27 -4.45
N GLU A 92 11.30 -2.51 -4.80
CA GLU A 92 12.27 -3.37 -5.50
C GLU A 92 12.61 -2.73 -6.85
N VAL A 93 13.91 -2.63 -7.15
CA VAL A 93 14.42 -2.06 -8.41
C VAL A 93 14.87 -3.19 -9.34
N ASP A 94 15.59 -4.17 -8.79
CA ASP A 94 16.00 -5.40 -9.45
C ASP A 94 16.21 -6.53 -8.41
N ALA A 95 16.72 -7.68 -8.86
CA ALA A 95 16.95 -8.85 -7.99
C ALA A 95 18.03 -8.66 -6.90
N ARG A 96 18.59 -7.46 -6.73
CA ARG A 96 19.72 -7.18 -5.84
C ARG A 96 19.56 -5.89 -5.02
N GLY A 97 18.47 -5.15 -5.16
CA GLY A 97 18.34 -3.89 -4.45
C GLY A 97 16.93 -3.31 -4.36
N VAL A 98 16.75 -2.52 -3.31
CA VAL A 98 15.54 -1.79 -2.99
C VAL A 98 15.88 -0.32 -2.87
N ASN A 99 15.08 0.54 -3.51
CA ASN A 99 15.16 1.99 -3.30
C ASN A 99 14.12 2.38 -2.27
N CYS A 100 14.58 2.99 -1.18
CA CYS A 100 13.77 3.49 -0.10
C CYS A 100 13.85 5.01 -0.03
N LYS A 101 12.68 5.63 0.00
CA LYS A 101 12.51 7.04 0.32
C LYS A 101 11.88 7.19 1.69
N TYR A 102 12.49 8.02 2.53
CA TYR A 102 12.04 8.34 3.87
C TYR A 102 11.62 9.79 3.94
N TRP A 103 10.61 10.09 4.75
CA TRP A 103 10.15 11.43 5.04
C TRP A 103 10.10 11.63 6.55
N SER A 104 10.33 12.86 7.00
CA SER A 104 10.11 13.25 8.40
C SER A 104 8.61 13.33 8.72
N ARG A 105 8.28 13.27 10.02
CA ARG A 105 6.88 13.31 10.51
C ARG A 105 6.13 14.60 10.14
N ASP A 106 6.85 15.69 9.93
CA ASP A 106 6.32 16.97 9.47
C ASP A 106 6.30 17.10 7.93
N GLY A 107 6.81 16.11 7.19
CA GLY A 107 6.85 16.09 5.72
C GLY A 107 7.88 17.03 5.08
N ASN A 108 8.63 17.80 5.87
CA ASN A 108 9.51 18.86 5.37
C ASN A 108 10.85 18.36 4.83
N SER A 109 11.31 17.18 5.27
CA SER A 109 12.56 16.59 4.81
C SER A 109 12.33 15.19 4.27
N ALA A 110 13.05 14.84 3.21
CA ALA A 110 13.06 13.51 2.63
C ALA A 110 14.49 13.08 2.31
N LYS A 111 14.76 11.79 2.50
CA LYS A 111 16.03 11.14 2.14
C LYS A 111 15.74 9.96 1.23
N GLU A 112 16.57 9.73 0.23
CA GLU A 112 16.50 8.58 -0.66
C GLU A 112 17.77 7.75 -0.50
N GLU A 113 17.62 6.44 -0.39
CA GLU A 113 18.69 5.48 -0.18
C GLU A 113 18.43 4.24 -1.05
N GLU A 114 19.47 3.76 -1.71
CA GLU A 114 19.47 2.45 -2.37
C GLU A 114 20.14 1.47 -1.41
N LEU A 115 19.40 0.43 -1.04
CA LEU A 115 19.81 -0.58 -0.06
C LEU A 115 19.89 -1.94 -0.76
N SER A 116 20.87 -2.75 -0.38
CA SER A 116 20.82 -4.19 -0.68
C SER A 116 19.72 -4.87 0.15
N ASP A 117 19.24 -6.04 -0.28
CA ASP A 117 18.19 -6.80 0.42
C ASP A 117 18.53 -7.09 1.90
N SER A 118 19.81 -7.32 2.22
CA SER A 118 20.24 -7.53 3.60
C SER A 118 20.17 -6.26 4.46
N GLU A 119 20.44 -5.10 3.86
CA GLU A 119 20.39 -3.80 4.54
C GLU A 119 18.93 -3.32 4.72
N GLU A 120 18.01 -3.68 3.81
CA GLU A 120 16.57 -3.37 3.92
C GLU A 120 16.00 -3.88 5.25
N ASN A 121 16.21 -5.15 5.59
CA ASN A 121 15.58 -5.76 6.78
C ASN A 121 16.04 -5.12 8.10
N GLU A 122 17.32 -4.80 8.24
CA GLU A 122 17.86 -4.20 9.48
C GLU A 122 17.39 -2.74 9.65
N LEU A 123 17.52 -1.93 8.59
CA LEU A 123 17.14 -0.51 8.63
C LEU A 123 15.62 -0.35 8.76
N PHE A 124 14.84 -1.25 8.16
CA PHE A 124 13.39 -1.31 8.33
C PHE A 124 12.99 -1.58 9.77
N LEU A 125 13.58 -2.60 10.41
CA LEU A 125 13.24 -2.93 11.80
C LEU A 125 13.57 -1.76 12.73
N GLU A 126 14.70 -1.09 12.49
CA GLU A 126 15.09 0.10 13.24
C GLU A 126 14.12 1.26 13.02
N TYR A 127 13.84 1.62 11.77
CA TYR A 127 12.91 2.71 11.44
C TYR A 127 11.52 2.44 11.99
N ARG A 128 11.03 1.20 11.83
CA ARG A 128 9.73 0.80 12.37
C ARG A 128 9.69 0.97 13.87
N ASN A 129 10.64 0.37 14.60
CA ASN A 129 10.64 0.42 16.05
C ASN A 129 10.90 1.84 16.61
N ARG A 130 11.56 2.72 15.86
CA ARG A 130 11.85 4.09 16.27
C ARG A 130 10.67 5.04 16.09
N TYR A 131 9.81 4.78 15.10
CA TYR A 131 8.81 5.76 14.66
C TYR A 131 7.35 5.28 14.76
N PHE A 132 7.12 3.98 14.98
CA PHE A 132 5.82 3.30 15.00
C PHE A 132 5.72 2.31 16.16
#